data_AF-A0A835SZC8-F1
#
_entry.id   AF-A0A835SZC8-F1
#
_cell.length_a   1.000
_cell.length_b   1.000
_cell.length_c   1.000
_cell.angle_alpha   90.00
_cell.angle_beta   90.00
_cell.angle_gamma   90.00
#
_symmetry.space_group_name_H-M   'P 1'
#
loop_
_entity.id
_entity.type
_entity.pdbx_description
1 polymer ?
#
loop_
_entity_poly.entity_id
_entity_poly.type
_entity_poly.pdbx_seq_one_letter_code
_entity_poly.pdbx_strand_id
1 'polypeptide(L)'
;MSTLQVKAGSHTAATTCACRNRASRSALVCRAHHSSTRTQEAGVAQPAPATSRRDLLLAGLALVAPALAPAAANAGVVEFWKGRQRANSAKFIAPIKVAQQRLETAASMLANGGSPAEVLQMVRASSLNCYAFEALPTDTLETRASLFTASAKLSDPCTFRIIIKNVTDFTDAEDKAAGSALLDSLIRSYQLLDSELEAAAEAGAGAGSGRAGQQLATTLALTQDVESFVKRLLSA
;
A
#
# COMPACT_ATOMS: atom_id res chain seq x y z
N MET A 1 63.00 -19.63 5.28
CA MET A 1 63.23 -20.93 5.98
C MET A 1 62.01 -21.18 6.88
N SER A 2 61.57 -22.44 7.00
CA SER A 2 60.35 -22.89 7.73
C SER A 2 59.02 -22.39 7.13
N THR A 3 58.07 -23.13 6.52
CA THR A 3 57.62 -24.56 6.56
C THR A 3 57.08 -24.97 7.94
N LEU A 4 55.77 -25.19 8.19
CA LEU A 4 54.94 -26.43 8.06
C LEU A 4 53.60 -26.20 8.85
N GLN A 5 52.44 -26.87 8.67
CA GLN A 5 51.83 -27.62 7.56
C GLN A 5 50.29 -27.87 7.81
N VAL A 6 49.47 -27.90 6.75
CA VAL A 6 48.31 -28.82 6.46
C VAL A 6 47.57 -29.56 7.60
N LYS A 7 46.22 -29.52 7.62
CA LYS A 7 45.36 -30.74 7.48
C LYS A 7 43.90 -30.47 7.10
N ALA A 8 43.30 -31.43 6.39
CA ALA A 8 41.92 -31.42 5.89
C ALA A 8 40.97 -32.30 6.73
N GLY A 9 39.65 -32.08 6.56
CA GLY A 9 38.56 -32.95 7.04
C GLY A 9 37.43 -32.99 6.01
N SER A 10 36.80 -34.16 5.82
CA SER A 10 35.92 -34.50 4.69
C SER A 10 34.76 -35.41 5.18
N HIS A 11 33.82 -35.75 4.27
CA HIS A 11 32.71 -36.73 4.38
C HIS A 11 31.37 -36.15 4.89
N THR A 12 30.35 -35.94 4.05
CA THR A 12 29.46 -36.85 3.26
C THR A 12 28.39 -37.59 4.07
N ALA A 13 27.11 -37.29 3.78
CA ALA A 13 26.04 -38.29 3.66
C ALA A 13 24.89 -37.73 2.80
N ALA A 14 24.35 -38.54 1.90
CA ALA A 14 23.14 -38.24 1.14
C ALA A 14 22.01 -39.18 1.60
N THR A 15 20.75 -38.71 1.55
CA THR A 15 19.59 -39.61 1.64
C THR A 15 18.51 -39.17 0.66
N THR A 16 18.50 -39.83 -0.50
CA THR A 16 17.34 -39.86 -1.40
C THR A 16 16.19 -40.66 -0.78
N CYS A 17 14.95 -40.24 -1.00
CA CYS A 17 13.81 -41.15 -0.97
C CYS A 17 12.83 -40.79 -2.10
N ALA A 18 12.43 -41.79 -2.88
CA ALA A 18 11.58 -41.61 -4.06
C ALA A 18 10.61 -42.79 -4.22
N CYS A 19 9.32 -42.49 -4.46
CA CYS A 19 8.30 -43.32 -5.13
C CYS A 19 7.00 -42.48 -5.26
N ARG A 20 6.34 -42.38 -6.43
CA ARG A 20 5.18 -43.22 -6.88
C ARG A 20 4.05 -43.28 -5.85
N ASN A 21 2.74 -43.12 -6.13
CA ASN A 21 1.86 -43.34 -7.31
C ASN A 21 0.45 -42.72 -6.97
N ARG A 22 -0.63 -42.64 -7.77
CA ARG A 22 -0.99 -42.80 -9.22
C ARG A 22 -2.50 -42.46 -9.38
N ALA A 23 -2.95 -42.04 -10.58
CA ALA A 23 -4.36 -41.88 -11.04
C ALA A 23 -5.15 -40.68 -10.47
N SER A 24 -6.08 -39.98 -11.15
CA SER A 24 -6.79 -40.00 -12.46
C SER A 24 -8.31 -40.08 -12.26
N ARG A 25 -9.05 -39.06 -12.75
CA ARG A 25 -10.46 -38.99 -13.23
C ARG A 25 -10.90 -37.53 -13.08
N SER A 26 -11.17 -36.73 -14.11
CA SER A 26 -11.93 -36.89 -15.36
C SER A 26 -13.46 -36.82 -15.22
N ALA A 27 -13.98 -35.70 -15.69
CA ALA A 27 -15.24 -35.50 -16.41
C ALA A 27 -16.61 -35.40 -15.68
N LEU A 28 -17.44 -34.55 -16.31
CA LEU A 28 -18.90 -34.33 -16.26
C LEU A 28 -19.27 -32.98 -15.63
N VAL A 29 -19.44 -31.89 -16.39
CA VAL A 29 -20.45 -31.63 -17.45
C VAL A 29 -21.89 -31.82 -16.95
N CYS A 30 -22.59 -30.71 -16.76
CA CYS A 30 -23.99 -30.59 -17.16
C CYS A 30 -24.35 -29.11 -17.41
N ARG A 31 -24.73 -28.81 -18.65
CA ARG A 31 -25.15 -27.49 -19.13
C ARG A 31 -26.62 -27.59 -19.49
N ALA A 32 -27.49 -26.89 -18.78
CA ALA A 32 -28.93 -26.88 -19.07
C ALA A 32 -29.33 -25.54 -19.70
N HIS A 33 -29.36 -25.51 -21.03
CA HIS A 33 -30.19 -24.55 -21.75
C HIS A 33 -31.63 -25.07 -21.74
N HIS A 34 -32.61 -24.20 -21.49
CA HIS A 34 -33.97 -24.42 -21.98
C HIS A 34 -34.54 -23.13 -22.54
N SER A 35 -34.64 -23.09 -23.86
CA SER A 35 -35.46 -22.15 -24.61
C SER A 35 -36.72 -22.89 -25.04
N SER A 36 -37.90 -22.28 -24.91
CA SER A 36 -39.08 -22.72 -25.66
C SER A 36 -40.06 -21.56 -25.84
N THR A 37 -40.67 -21.48 -27.03
CA THR A 37 -41.47 -20.36 -27.51
C THR A 37 -42.78 -20.84 -28.12
N ARG A 38 -43.90 -20.18 -27.77
CA ARG A 38 -45.18 -19.99 -28.53
C ARG A 38 -46.18 -19.31 -27.57
N THR A 39 -46.78 -18.15 -27.86
CA THR A 39 -47.98 -17.89 -28.72
C THR A 39 -49.15 -18.88 -28.49
N GLN A 40 -50.43 -18.47 -28.42
CA GLN A 40 -51.07 -17.23 -28.92
C GLN A 40 -52.41 -16.90 -28.19
N GLU A 41 -52.82 -15.63 -28.27
CA GLU A 41 -54.16 -15.01 -28.20
C GLU A 41 -55.40 -15.71 -27.56
N ALA A 42 -56.05 -14.98 -26.64
CA ALA A 42 -57.44 -14.51 -26.80
C ALA A 42 -57.70 -13.35 -25.81
N GLY A 43 -58.40 -12.28 -26.23
CA GLY A 43 -58.65 -11.09 -25.39
C GLY A 43 -59.99 -11.12 -24.64
N VAL A 44 -60.16 -10.21 -23.67
CA VAL A 44 -61.45 -9.56 -23.29
C VAL A 44 -61.20 -8.45 -22.26
N ALA A 45 -61.92 -7.34 -22.40
CA ALA A 45 -62.23 -6.27 -21.43
C ALA A 45 -61.14 -5.72 -20.47
N GLN A 46 -60.72 -4.49 -20.74
CA GLN A 46 -60.01 -3.60 -19.81
C GLN A 46 -61.01 -2.63 -19.15
N PRO A 47 -60.95 -2.43 -17.82
CA PRO A 47 -61.32 -1.11 -17.28
C PRO A 47 -60.33 -0.56 -16.22
N ALA A 48 -60.15 0.76 -16.29
CA ALA A 48 -59.59 1.67 -15.27
C ALA A 48 -58.15 1.42 -14.75
N PRO A 49 -57.18 2.32 -15.05
CA PRO A 49 -55.93 2.37 -14.30
C PRO A 49 -56.20 2.97 -12.90
N ALA A 50 -55.97 2.19 -11.85
CA ALA A 50 -55.92 2.71 -10.50
C ALA A 50 -54.69 3.62 -10.37
N THR A 51 -54.90 4.93 -10.32
CA THR A 51 -53.83 5.93 -10.15
C THR A 51 -53.12 5.72 -8.82
N SER A 52 -51.90 5.20 -8.88
CA SER A 52 -51.11 4.91 -7.69
C SER A 52 -50.68 6.21 -7.02
N ARG A 53 -50.82 6.30 -5.70
CA ARG A 53 -50.36 7.47 -4.92
C ARG A 53 -48.84 7.74 -5.07
N ARG A 54 -48.07 6.76 -5.58
CA ARG A 54 -46.65 6.93 -5.93
C ARG A 54 -46.44 7.83 -7.16
N ASP A 55 -47.33 7.80 -8.14
CA ASP A 55 -47.15 8.53 -9.40
C ASP A 55 -47.36 10.05 -9.20
N LEU A 56 -48.27 10.42 -8.29
CA LEU A 56 -48.46 11.81 -7.85
C LEU A 56 -47.25 12.38 -7.08
N LEU A 57 -46.53 11.55 -6.33
CA LEU A 57 -45.30 11.97 -5.65
C LEU A 57 -44.13 12.14 -6.63
N LEU A 58 -44.03 11.29 -7.65
CA LEU A 58 -43.02 11.41 -8.71
C LEU A 58 -43.29 12.61 -9.62
N ALA A 59 -44.55 12.89 -9.96
CA ALA A 59 -44.93 14.08 -10.72
C ALA A 59 -44.65 15.40 -9.95
N GLY A 60 -44.86 15.42 -8.63
CA GLY A 60 -44.57 16.59 -7.80
C GLY A 60 -43.07 16.94 -7.72
N LEU A 61 -42.19 15.94 -7.76
CA LEU A 61 -40.73 16.14 -7.74
C LEU A 61 -40.15 16.69 -9.06
N ALA A 62 -40.87 16.56 -10.18
CA ALA A 62 -40.43 17.07 -11.48
C ALA A 62 -40.65 18.59 -11.66
N LEU A 63 -41.48 19.23 -10.83
CA LEU A 63 -41.86 20.65 -10.96
C LEU A 63 -41.07 21.60 -10.05
N VAL A 64 -40.15 21.09 -9.23
CA VAL A 64 -39.26 21.89 -8.36
C VAL A 64 -37.79 21.51 -8.56
N ALA A 65 -37.39 21.36 -9.82
CA ALA A 65 -35.99 21.29 -10.22
C ALA A 65 -35.60 22.62 -10.90
N PRO A 66 -35.14 23.65 -10.13
CA PRO A 66 -34.46 24.77 -10.76
C PRO A 66 -33.23 24.23 -11.49
N ALA A 67 -33.12 24.51 -12.78
CA ALA A 67 -31.98 24.14 -13.62
C ALA A 67 -30.75 24.99 -13.26
N LEU A 68 -30.21 24.77 -12.06
CA LEU A 68 -28.99 25.37 -11.56
C LEU A 68 -27.84 24.38 -11.71
N ALA A 69 -26.77 24.85 -12.34
CA ALA A 69 -25.68 24.04 -12.86
C ALA A 69 -25.07 23.08 -11.81
N PRO A 70 -24.73 21.82 -12.21
CA PRO A 70 -24.09 20.86 -11.31
C PRO A 70 -22.71 21.33 -10.78
N ALA A 71 -22.11 22.37 -11.36
CA ALA A 71 -20.87 22.95 -10.86
C ALA A 71 -21.00 23.59 -9.46
N ALA A 72 -22.10 24.30 -9.19
CA ALA A 72 -22.26 25.06 -7.95
C ALA A 72 -22.48 24.18 -6.71
N ALA A 73 -23.24 23.09 -6.86
CA ALA A 73 -23.47 22.13 -5.78
C ALA A 73 -22.17 21.36 -5.41
N ASN A 74 -21.35 21.02 -6.40
CA ASN A 74 -20.08 20.32 -6.17
C ASN A 74 -19.02 21.22 -5.51
N ALA A 75 -18.98 22.52 -5.82
CA ALA A 75 -18.04 23.46 -5.21
C ALA A 75 -18.16 23.52 -3.68
N GLY A 76 -19.39 23.57 -3.15
CA GLY A 76 -19.63 23.56 -1.69
C GLY A 76 -19.19 22.26 -1.00
N VAL A 77 -19.33 21.12 -1.69
CA VAL A 77 -18.88 19.81 -1.18
C VAL A 77 -17.35 19.74 -1.16
N VAL A 78 -16.67 20.22 -2.20
CA VAL A 78 -15.20 20.23 -2.28
C VAL A 78 -14.59 21.11 -1.18
N GLU A 79 -15.09 22.33 -0.97
CA GLU A 79 -14.57 23.21 0.08
C GLU A 79 -14.89 22.69 1.50
N PHE A 80 -16.02 21.99 1.69
CA PHE A 80 -16.28 21.26 2.93
C PHE A 80 -15.23 20.16 3.20
N TRP A 81 -14.85 19.37 2.18
CA TRP A 81 -13.82 18.35 2.32
C TRP A 81 -12.43 18.93 2.59
N LYS A 82 -12.03 19.98 1.85
CA LYS A 82 -10.79 20.72 2.13
C LYS A 82 -10.79 21.27 3.56
N GLY A 83 -11.88 21.91 4.00
CA GLY A 83 -12.04 22.38 5.38
C GLY A 83 -11.82 21.27 6.42
N ARG A 84 -12.36 20.07 6.19
CA ARG A 84 -12.08 18.90 7.04
C ARG A 84 -10.63 18.45 6.99
N GLN A 85 -9.96 18.50 5.83
CA GLN A 85 -8.55 18.14 5.70
C GLN A 85 -7.67 19.10 6.49
N ARG A 86 -7.85 20.42 6.33
CA ARG A 86 -7.12 21.46 7.10
C ARG A 86 -7.33 21.28 8.61
N ALA A 87 -8.57 21.07 9.06
CA ALA A 87 -8.91 20.82 10.47
C ALA A 87 -8.37 19.49 11.02
N ASN A 88 -8.02 18.52 10.16
CA ASN A 88 -7.40 17.24 10.53
C ASN A 88 -5.93 17.15 10.10
N SER A 89 -5.29 18.28 9.75
CA SER A 89 -3.93 18.34 9.20
C SER A 89 -2.90 17.56 10.02
N ALA A 90 -2.98 17.64 11.35
CA ALA A 90 -2.13 16.88 12.27
C ALA A 90 -2.16 15.35 12.01
N LYS A 91 -3.28 14.77 11.56
CA LYS A 91 -3.41 13.34 11.26
C LYS A 91 -2.66 12.91 10.00
N PHE A 92 -2.43 13.83 9.06
CA PHE A 92 -1.61 13.58 7.88
C PHE A 92 -0.12 13.80 8.16
N ILE A 93 0.23 14.76 9.03
CA ILE A 93 1.61 15.09 9.36
C ILE A 93 2.22 14.11 10.39
N ALA A 94 1.46 13.64 11.38
CA ALA A 94 2.00 12.81 12.46
C ALA A 94 2.67 11.50 11.97
N PRO A 95 2.12 10.73 11.02
CA PRO A 95 2.81 9.55 10.49
C PRO A 95 4.13 9.89 9.80
N ILE A 96 4.17 11.00 9.03
CA ILE A 96 5.40 11.46 8.36
C ILE A 96 6.48 11.81 9.39
N LYS A 97 6.11 12.46 10.50
CA LYS A 97 7.04 12.72 11.60
C LYS A 97 7.57 11.45 12.27
N VAL A 98 6.72 10.43 12.47
CA VAL A 98 7.16 9.13 13.00
C VAL A 98 8.14 8.43 12.05
N ALA A 99 7.92 8.52 10.74
CA ALA A 99 8.87 8.00 9.74
C ALA A 99 10.22 8.73 9.79
N GLN A 100 10.22 10.07 9.81
CA GLN A 100 11.45 10.88 9.95
C GLN A 100 12.23 10.51 11.22
N GLN A 101 11.58 10.43 12.38
CA GLN A 101 12.22 10.05 13.64
C GLN A 101 12.85 8.65 13.59
N ARG A 102 12.22 7.69 12.91
CA ARG A 102 12.78 6.34 12.71
C ARG A 102 13.99 6.36 11.77
N LEU A 103 13.96 7.15 10.70
CA LEU A 103 15.11 7.35 9.79
C LEU A 103 16.28 8.07 10.49
N GLU A 104 16.02 9.08 11.31
CA GLU A 104 17.02 9.76 12.15
C GLU A 104 17.63 8.81 13.18
N THR A 105 16.82 7.95 13.79
CA THR A 105 17.29 6.89 14.70
C THR A 105 18.18 5.89 13.96
N ALA A 106 17.74 5.42 12.78
CA ALA A 106 18.53 4.54 11.91
C ALA A 106 19.87 5.17 11.50
N ALA A 107 19.89 6.48 11.24
CA ALA A 107 21.10 7.22 10.87
C ALA A 107 22.08 7.33 12.04
N SER A 108 21.56 7.61 13.24
CA SER A 108 22.35 7.57 14.48
C SER A 108 22.93 6.17 14.73
N MET A 109 22.13 5.11 14.56
CA MET A 109 22.61 3.72 14.71
C MET A 109 23.73 3.41 13.72
N LEU A 110 23.55 3.73 12.44
CA LEU A 110 24.56 3.49 11.40
C LEU A 110 25.86 4.28 11.64
N ALA A 111 25.75 5.54 12.06
CA ALA A 111 26.90 6.39 12.38
C ALA A 111 27.69 5.91 13.61
N ASN A 112 27.00 5.33 14.61
CA ASN A 112 27.61 4.79 15.82
C ASN A 112 28.09 3.32 15.67
N GLY A 113 28.09 2.76 14.46
CA GLY A 113 28.55 1.39 14.20
C GLY A 113 27.57 0.28 14.63
N GLY A 114 26.28 0.60 14.75
CA GLY A 114 25.22 -0.38 14.97
C GLY A 114 25.09 -1.39 13.83
N SER A 115 24.44 -2.53 14.09
CA SER A 115 24.34 -3.60 13.10
C SER A 115 23.52 -3.18 11.88
N PRO A 116 23.99 -3.41 10.62
CA PRO A 116 23.18 -3.14 9.42
C PRO A 116 21.81 -3.81 9.45
N ALA A 117 21.68 -4.97 10.10
CA ALA A 117 20.39 -5.67 10.26
C ALA A 117 19.42 -4.93 11.20
N GLU A 118 19.92 -4.29 12.27
CA GLU A 118 19.10 -3.48 13.18
C GLU A 118 18.69 -2.16 12.50
N VAL A 119 19.60 -1.55 11.75
CA VAL A 119 19.33 -0.36 10.92
C VAL A 119 18.27 -0.69 9.85
N LEU A 120 18.38 -1.84 9.18
CA LEU A 120 17.40 -2.34 8.20
C LEU A 120 16.01 -2.53 8.82
N GLN A 121 15.92 -3.12 10.01
CA GLN A 121 14.65 -3.25 10.72
C GLN A 121 14.03 -1.89 11.02
N MET A 122 14.84 -0.90 11.43
CA MET A 122 14.38 0.46 11.70
C MET A 122 13.91 1.18 10.42
N VAL A 123 14.61 1.00 9.30
CA VAL A 123 14.21 1.54 7.99
C VAL A 123 12.90 0.92 7.51
N ARG A 124 12.74 -0.41 7.60
CA ARG A 124 11.47 -1.10 7.25
C ARG A 124 10.32 -0.71 8.16
N ALA A 125 10.58 -0.36 9.43
CA ALA A 125 9.59 0.26 10.29
C ALA A 125 9.27 1.71 9.89
N SER A 126 10.25 2.46 9.38
CA SER A 126 10.08 3.86 8.96
C SER A 126 9.29 4.04 7.66
N SER A 127 9.26 3.05 6.76
CA SER A 127 8.47 3.13 5.53
C SER A 127 6.96 3.15 5.77
N LEU A 128 6.47 2.73 6.96
CA LEU A 128 5.04 2.69 7.30
C LEU A 128 4.22 1.77 6.39
N ASN A 129 4.72 0.55 6.17
CA ASN A 129 4.08 -0.51 5.39
C ASN A 129 2.67 -0.87 5.91
N CYS A 130 1.69 -0.99 5.02
CA CYS A 130 0.28 -1.31 5.36
C CYS A 130 0.08 -2.76 5.80
N TYR A 131 1.08 -3.59 5.54
CA TYR A 131 1.09 -5.01 5.85
C TYR A 131 1.81 -5.32 7.17
N ALA A 132 2.25 -4.29 7.90
CA ALA A 132 2.77 -4.41 9.25
C ALA A 132 1.64 -4.65 10.28
N PHE A 133 0.89 -5.74 10.11
CA PHE A 133 0.17 -6.33 11.22
C PHE A 133 1.21 -6.94 12.16
N GLU A 134 1.35 -6.39 13.36
CA GLU A 134 2.01 -7.11 14.45
C GLU A 134 1.22 -8.40 14.67
N ALA A 135 1.89 -9.54 14.47
CA ALA A 135 1.26 -10.83 14.68
C ALA A 135 0.91 -10.97 16.17
N LEU A 136 -0.36 -11.25 16.45
CA LEU A 136 -0.88 -11.37 17.80
C LEU A 136 -0.20 -12.55 18.52
N PRO A 137 -0.08 -12.54 19.87
CA PRO A 137 0.47 -13.67 20.63
C PRO A 137 -0.28 -15.00 20.38
N THR A 138 -1.49 -14.93 19.85
CA THR A 138 -2.38 -16.05 19.50
C THR A 138 -2.25 -16.53 18.05
N ASP A 139 -1.49 -15.83 17.19
CA ASP A 139 -1.36 -16.21 15.78
C ASP A 139 -0.49 -17.45 15.59
N THR A 140 -0.87 -18.31 14.64
CA THR A 140 -0.12 -19.54 14.34
C THR A 140 1.27 -19.23 13.80
N LEU A 141 2.18 -20.20 13.89
CA LEU A 141 3.55 -20.04 13.38
C LEU A 141 3.59 -19.75 11.88
N GLU A 142 2.65 -20.30 11.09
CA GLU A 142 2.54 -19.97 9.66
C GLU A 142 2.07 -18.54 9.43
N THR A 143 1.07 -18.06 10.18
CA THR A 143 0.58 -16.67 10.09
C THR A 143 1.67 -15.69 10.49
N ARG A 144 2.38 -15.97 11.59
CA ARG A 144 3.57 -15.19 12.03
C ARG A 144 4.66 -15.16 10.96
N ALA A 145 4.99 -16.31 10.37
CA ALA A 145 6.01 -16.40 9.31
C ALA A 145 5.58 -15.69 8.02
N SER A 146 4.29 -15.73 7.67
CA SER A 146 3.71 -15.05 6.52
C SER A 146 3.74 -13.52 6.71
N LEU A 147 3.32 -13.01 7.86
CA LEU A 147 3.39 -11.58 8.21
C LEU A 147 4.84 -11.08 8.27
N PHE A 148 5.75 -11.88 8.84
CA PHE A 148 7.17 -11.55 8.88
C PHE A 148 7.78 -11.51 7.48
N THR A 149 7.54 -12.52 6.63
CA THR A 149 8.09 -12.57 5.26
C THR A 149 7.47 -11.52 4.32
N ALA A 150 6.20 -11.15 4.51
CA ALA A 150 5.58 -10.03 3.82
C ALA A 150 6.18 -8.67 4.24
N SER A 151 6.51 -8.51 5.53
CA SER A 151 7.13 -7.28 6.06
C SER A 151 8.64 -7.18 5.77
N ALA A 152 9.33 -8.31 5.64
CA ALA A 152 10.78 -8.40 5.55
C ALA A 152 11.36 -8.45 4.12
N LYS A 153 10.56 -8.13 3.08
CA LYS A 153 11.02 -8.16 1.67
C LYS A 153 10.68 -6.93 0.84
N LEU A 154 9.95 -5.96 1.39
CA LEU A 154 9.66 -4.71 0.67
C LEU A 154 9.32 -3.57 1.64
N SER A 155 10.12 -2.52 1.63
CA SER A 155 9.78 -1.21 2.20
C SER A 155 8.87 -0.46 1.22
N ASP A 156 7.56 -0.77 1.20
CA ASP A 156 6.57 -0.02 0.41
C ASP A 156 5.84 1.03 1.27
N PRO A 157 6.11 2.33 1.08
CA PRO A 157 5.54 3.41 1.88
C PRO A 157 4.06 3.71 1.56
N CYS A 158 3.19 2.72 1.74
CA CYS A 158 1.75 2.82 1.48
C CYS A 158 1.08 3.96 2.25
N THR A 159 1.55 4.29 3.47
CA THR A 159 0.94 5.32 4.31
C THR A 159 1.18 6.69 3.69
N PHE A 160 2.37 6.90 3.12
CA PHE A 160 2.67 8.05 2.27
C PHE A 160 1.79 8.06 1.01
N ARG A 161 1.57 6.91 0.35
CA ARG A 161 0.63 6.81 -0.79
C ARG A 161 -0.78 7.28 -0.41
N ILE A 162 -1.29 6.83 0.73
CA ILE A 162 -2.61 7.19 1.26
C ILE A 162 -2.67 8.68 1.60
N ILE A 163 -1.65 9.23 2.29
CA ILE A 163 -1.60 10.65 2.63
C ILE A 163 -1.58 11.52 1.37
N ILE A 164 -0.65 11.27 0.45
CA ILE A 164 -0.50 12.02 -0.81
C ILE A 164 -1.80 11.99 -1.61
N LYS A 165 -2.43 10.81 -1.75
CA LYS A 165 -3.74 10.71 -2.43
C LYS A 165 -4.80 11.59 -1.74
N ASN A 166 -4.98 11.44 -0.43
CA ASN A 166 -6.01 12.20 0.30
C ASN A 166 -5.82 13.71 0.13
N VAL A 167 -4.60 14.23 0.28
CA VAL A 167 -4.36 15.68 0.17
C VAL A 167 -4.36 16.20 -1.27
N THR A 168 -4.21 15.34 -2.27
CA THR A 168 -4.29 15.72 -3.69
C THR A 168 -5.66 15.45 -4.32
N ASP A 169 -6.56 14.63 -3.77
CA ASP A 169 -7.85 14.27 -4.40
C ASP A 169 -8.64 15.52 -4.89
N PHE A 170 -8.60 16.62 -4.14
CA PHE A 170 -9.29 17.89 -4.41
C PHE A 170 -8.40 19.04 -4.94
N THR A 171 -7.15 18.77 -5.34
CA THR A 171 -6.26 19.74 -6.00
C THR A 171 -6.38 19.69 -7.52
N ASP A 172 -5.68 20.60 -8.20
CA ASP A 172 -5.52 20.55 -9.65
C ASP A 172 -4.65 19.36 -10.12
N ALA A 173 -4.47 19.26 -11.44
CA ALA A 173 -3.71 18.19 -12.07
C ALA A 173 -2.19 18.33 -11.88
N GLU A 174 -1.68 19.54 -11.62
CA GLU A 174 -0.25 19.79 -11.40
C GLU A 174 0.17 19.27 -10.03
N ASP A 175 -0.57 19.62 -8.98
CA ASP A 175 -0.35 19.10 -7.63
C ASP A 175 -0.51 17.57 -7.56
N LYS A 176 -1.45 16.99 -8.32
CA LYS A 176 -1.62 15.53 -8.45
C LYS A 176 -0.39 14.87 -9.09
N ALA A 177 0.14 15.46 -10.17
CA ALA A 177 1.33 14.95 -10.84
C ALA A 177 2.58 15.09 -9.96
N ALA A 178 2.76 16.24 -9.31
CA ALA A 178 3.87 16.49 -8.38
C ALA A 178 3.85 15.53 -7.19
N GLY A 179 2.67 15.32 -6.58
CA GLY A 179 2.49 14.34 -5.50
C GLY A 179 2.85 12.92 -5.93
N SER A 180 2.43 12.51 -7.13
CA SER A 180 2.77 11.18 -7.69
C SER A 180 4.28 11.03 -7.95
N ALA A 181 4.93 12.03 -8.53
CA ALA A 181 6.37 11.99 -8.84
C ALA A 181 7.24 11.96 -7.56
N LEU A 182 6.84 12.73 -6.54
CA LEU A 182 7.50 12.74 -5.23
C LEU A 182 7.34 11.39 -4.51
N LEU A 183 6.15 10.80 -4.57
CA LEU A 183 5.85 9.49 -4.00
C LEU A 183 6.64 8.37 -4.69
N ASP A 184 6.71 8.38 -6.02
CA ASP A 184 7.53 7.45 -6.81
C ASP A 184 9.03 7.56 -6.47
N SER A 185 9.50 8.78 -6.21
CA SER A 185 10.89 9.03 -5.81
C SER A 185 11.17 8.47 -4.41
N LEU A 186 10.24 8.67 -3.47
CA LEU A 186 10.33 8.12 -2.12
C LEU A 186 10.32 6.58 -2.11
N ILE A 187 9.42 5.94 -2.88
CA ILE A 187 9.34 4.47 -3.00
C ILE A 187 10.68 3.91 -3.51
N ARG A 188 11.26 4.48 -4.57
CA ARG A 188 12.55 4.04 -5.11
C ARG A 188 13.70 4.25 -4.13
N SER A 189 13.69 5.36 -3.39
CA SER A 189 14.71 5.66 -2.38
C SER A 189 14.68 4.62 -1.24
N TYR A 190 13.49 4.28 -0.74
CA TYR A 190 13.32 3.20 0.24
C TYR A 190 13.82 1.85 -0.29
N GLN A 191 13.43 1.45 -1.50
CA GLN A 191 13.87 0.18 -2.11
C GLN A 191 15.39 0.09 -2.29
N LEU A 192 16.03 1.20 -2.68
CA LEU A 192 17.48 1.26 -2.85
C LEU A 192 18.22 1.25 -1.51
N LEU A 193 17.71 1.95 -0.50
CA LEU A 193 18.21 1.93 0.87
C LEU A 193 18.11 0.52 1.49
N ASP A 194 16.97 -0.15 1.32
CA ASP A 194 16.72 -1.53 1.77
C ASP A 194 17.76 -2.48 1.15
N SER A 195 17.98 -2.37 -0.17
CA SER A 195 18.96 -3.19 -0.91
C SER A 195 20.41 -2.95 -0.47
N GLU A 196 20.81 -1.70 -0.23
CA GLU A 196 22.17 -1.38 0.24
C GLU A 196 22.39 -1.83 1.70
N LEU A 197 21.35 -1.81 2.54
CA LEU A 197 21.42 -2.32 3.92
C LEU A 197 21.42 -3.85 3.99
N GLU A 198 20.67 -4.55 3.13
CA GLU A 198 20.80 -6.00 2.97
C GLU A 198 22.21 -6.38 2.51
N ALA A 199 22.74 -5.71 1.49
CA ALA A 199 24.11 -5.94 1.00
C ALA A 199 25.17 -5.67 2.09
N ALA A 200 24.98 -4.65 2.93
CA ALA A 200 25.86 -4.36 4.05
C ALA A 200 25.74 -5.38 5.21
N ALA A 201 24.57 -5.99 5.41
CA ALA A 201 24.38 -7.06 6.38
C ALA A 201 25.11 -8.35 5.95
N GLU A 202 24.97 -8.74 4.69
CA GLU A 202 25.61 -9.94 4.12
C GLU A 202 27.14 -9.78 3.99
N ALA A 203 27.63 -8.57 3.69
CA ALA A 203 29.07 -8.31 3.54
C ALA A 203 29.82 -8.16 4.88
N GLY A 204 29.11 -8.05 6.01
CA GLY A 204 29.68 -7.85 7.33
C GLY A 204 30.10 -6.41 7.64
N ALA A 205 30.43 -6.17 8.91
CA ALA A 205 30.65 -4.82 9.44
C ALA A 205 31.75 -4.04 8.70
N GLY A 206 31.35 -2.95 8.03
CA GLY A 206 32.24 -1.97 7.38
C GLY A 206 32.10 -1.89 5.86
N ALA A 207 31.63 -2.95 5.19
CA ALA A 207 31.34 -2.91 3.76
C ALA A 207 29.92 -2.39 3.50
N GLY A 208 29.77 -1.32 2.72
CA GLY A 208 28.47 -0.77 2.32
C GLY A 208 27.89 0.34 3.20
N SER A 209 28.39 0.56 4.43
CA SER A 209 27.87 1.60 5.35
C SER A 209 27.85 3.01 4.75
N GLY A 210 28.85 3.37 3.94
CA GLY A 210 28.89 4.67 3.26
C GLY A 210 27.78 4.86 2.21
N ARG A 211 27.46 3.81 1.43
CA ARG A 211 26.35 3.85 0.45
C ARG A 211 25.00 3.82 1.15
N ALA A 212 24.82 2.93 2.13
CA ALA A 212 23.63 2.90 2.96
C ALA A 212 23.37 4.25 3.66
N GLY A 213 24.41 4.90 4.21
CA GLY A 213 24.30 6.23 4.81
C GLY A 213 23.90 7.33 3.82
N GLN A 214 24.44 7.31 2.60
CA GLN A 214 24.04 8.25 1.54
C GLN A 214 22.58 8.04 1.11
N GLN A 215 22.14 6.79 0.95
CA GLN A 215 20.75 6.48 0.62
C GLN A 215 19.81 6.86 1.76
N LEU A 216 20.22 6.65 3.01
CA LEU A 216 19.44 7.00 4.20
C LEU A 216 19.23 8.52 4.32
N ALA A 217 20.28 9.30 4.08
CA ALA A 217 20.17 10.76 4.01
C ALA A 217 19.24 11.22 2.87
N THR A 218 19.30 10.55 1.71
CA THR A 218 18.43 10.81 0.55
C THR A 218 16.96 10.49 0.87
N THR A 219 16.69 9.35 1.51
CA THR A 219 15.34 8.96 1.94
C THR A 219 14.78 9.93 2.99
N LEU A 220 15.61 10.35 3.96
CA LEU A 220 15.21 11.33 4.97
C LEU A 220 14.83 12.67 4.32
N ALA A 221 15.64 13.20 3.40
CA ALA A 221 15.32 14.41 2.65
C ALA A 221 13.99 14.29 1.90
N LEU A 222 13.76 13.19 1.18
CA LEU A 222 12.47 12.95 0.49
C LEU A 222 11.28 12.87 1.46
N THR A 223 11.43 12.36 2.68
CA THR A 223 10.36 12.43 3.69
C THR A 223 10.11 13.83 4.24
N GLN A 224 11.10 14.72 4.21
CA GLN A 224 10.95 16.14 4.57
C GLN A 224 10.30 16.94 3.42
N ASP A 225 10.61 16.60 2.17
CA ASP A 225 9.94 17.14 0.99
C ASP A 225 8.45 16.75 0.97
N VAL A 226 8.12 15.49 1.29
CA VAL A 226 6.72 15.05 1.43
C VAL A 226 6.00 15.79 2.55
N GLU A 227 6.63 16.00 3.72
CA GLU A 227 6.02 16.81 4.78
C GLU A 227 5.74 18.24 4.30
N SER A 228 6.70 18.86 3.60
CA SER A 228 6.60 20.23 3.09
C SER A 228 5.52 20.36 2.02
N PHE A 229 5.45 19.39 1.10
CA PHE A 229 4.39 19.27 0.10
C PHE A 229 3.01 19.14 0.75
N VAL A 230 2.85 18.22 1.71
CA VAL A 230 1.59 18.00 2.43
C VAL A 230 1.19 19.25 3.23
N LYS A 231 2.13 19.93 3.88
CA LYS A 231 1.88 21.21 4.58
C LYS A 231 1.39 22.30 3.63
N ARG A 232 2.03 22.46 2.46
CA ARG A 232 1.61 23.43 1.44
C ARG A 232 0.16 23.22 1.04
N LEU A 233 -0.21 21.98 0.68
CA LEU A 233 -1.60 21.64 0.27
C LEU A 233 -2.63 21.79 1.39
N LEU A 234 -2.24 21.59 2.66
CA LEU A 234 -3.12 21.77 3.81
C LEU A 234 -3.19 23.23 4.31
N SER A 235 -2.39 24.14 3.75
CA SER A 235 -2.41 25.58 4.06
C SER A 235 -3.02 26.44 2.94
N ALA A 236 -3.06 25.94 1.71
CA ALA A 236 -3.87 26.47 0.60
C ALA A 236 -5.36 26.18 0.82
#